data_AF-A0A367EPN5-F1
#
_entry.id   AF-A0A367EPN5-F1
#
_cell.length_a   1.000
_cell.length_b   1.000
_cell.length_c   1.000
_cell.angle_alpha   90.00
_cell.angle_beta   90.00
_cell.angle_gamma   90.00
#
_symmetry.space_group_name_H-M   'P 1'
#
loop_
_entity.id
_entity.type
_entity.pdbx_description
1 polymer ?
#
loop_
_entity_poly.entity_id
_entity_poly.type
_entity_poly.pdbx_seq_one_letter_code
_entity_poly.pdbx_strand_id
1 'polypeptide(L)'
;MPASTAYGSASGVSPSRSVRITQGTAGVPGVAEEGDRFGENATSGDVNHDGYADLIVGAPSEKVGGKPDGSLSIVWGGAKGLTSGGIALNAPTAEDRNFGEGASFSDLDGDGTAQLQVVSGRHLWWYSEVPPKGDGSDVPLPLEDDFLPEDVRLDGVAAGHFSAGGSGNGNSDYVVYGERGKADGSGDGGDYLATFRGRPGDTGYYHDVLSDGGAGTTRRVATGDIDKDGATDLVTGESTGRARSPSGGAPRTAWEPAGSPSATARPTRGSPAPPRSATASAPVCRWAT
;
A
#
# COMPACT_ATOMS: atom_id res chain seq x y z
N MET A 1 7.15 -17.19 13.77
CA MET A 1 7.75 -16.31 14.81
C MET A 1 6.61 -15.79 15.69
N PRO A 2 6.83 -15.02 16.77
CA PRO A 2 5.75 -14.35 17.51
C PRO A 2 5.56 -12.90 17.08
N ALA A 3 4.33 -12.41 17.13
CA ALA A 3 4.00 -10.98 17.14
C ALA A 3 3.97 -10.47 18.59
N SER A 4 4.32 -9.20 18.83
CA SER A 4 4.24 -8.59 20.16
C SER A 4 3.51 -7.25 20.10
N THR A 5 2.52 -7.08 20.96
CA THR A 5 1.73 -5.85 21.08
C THR A 5 2.05 -5.19 22.42
N ALA A 6 2.52 -3.95 22.41
CA ALA A 6 2.76 -3.17 23.62
C ALA A 6 1.73 -2.03 23.70
N TYR A 7 0.97 -1.98 24.80
CA TYR A 7 -0.12 -1.03 24.95
C TYR A 7 0.38 0.34 25.42
N GLY A 8 0.04 1.38 24.67
CA GLY A 8 0.30 2.76 25.04
C GLY A 8 -0.49 3.21 26.28
N SER A 9 0.06 4.19 26.99
CA SER A 9 -0.58 4.87 28.12
C SER A 9 -0.19 6.35 28.13
N ALA A 10 -0.79 7.14 29.02
CA ALA A 10 -0.35 8.52 29.25
C ALA A 10 1.15 8.64 29.62
N SER A 11 1.73 7.57 30.18
CA SER A 11 3.16 7.49 30.52
C SER A 11 4.00 6.84 29.42
N GLY A 12 3.43 6.60 28.23
CA GLY A 12 4.07 5.90 27.12
C GLY A 12 3.87 4.38 27.13
N VAL A 13 4.67 3.70 26.31
CA VAL A 13 4.67 2.24 26.14
C VAL A 13 5.59 1.61 27.19
N SER A 14 5.14 0.53 27.84
CA SER A 14 5.95 -0.23 28.81
C SER A 14 5.96 -1.73 28.45
N PRO A 15 7.11 -2.42 28.55
CA PRO A 15 7.17 -3.87 28.40
C PRO A 15 6.24 -4.63 29.36
N SER A 16 5.98 -4.07 30.55
CA SER A 16 5.08 -4.66 31.55
C SER A 16 3.60 -4.66 31.13
N ARG A 17 3.26 -3.88 30.10
CA ARG A 17 1.92 -3.81 29.51
C ARG A 17 2.00 -4.24 28.05
N SER A 18 2.52 -5.44 27.84
CA SER A 18 2.62 -6.06 26.53
C SER A 18 2.04 -7.47 26.52
N VAL A 19 1.61 -7.92 25.35
CA VAL A 19 1.15 -9.27 25.07
C VAL A 19 1.97 -9.80 23.91
N ARG A 20 2.43 -11.04 24.03
CA ARG A 20 3.11 -11.77 22.96
C ARG A 20 2.16 -12.83 22.42
N ILE A 21 1.99 -12.84 21.10
CA ILE A 21 1.05 -13.69 20.39
C ILE A 21 1.81 -14.57 19.41
N THR A 22 1.39 -15.82 19.31
CA THR A 22 1.81 -16.83 18.34
C THR A 22 0.55 -17.45 17.71
N GLN A 23 0.68 -18.19 16.60
CA GLN A 23 -0.43 -19.00 16.09
C GLN A 23 -0.99 -20.00 17.13
N GLY A 24 -0.16 -20.42 18.09
CA GLY A 24 -0.59 -21.31 19.18
C GLY A 24 -1.26 -20.60 20.36
N THR A 25 -1.41 -19.26 20.30
CA THR A 25 -2.11 -18.51 21.35
C THR A 25 -3.60 -18.77 21.26
N ALA A 26 -4.25 -19.05 22.40
CA ALA A 26 -5.69 -19.32 22.43
C ALA A 26 -6.48 -18.16 21.79
N GLY A 27 -7.36 -18.49 20.84
CA GLY A 27 -8.14 -17.51 20.09
C GLY A 27 -7.48 -17.00 18.80
N VAL A 28 -6.19 -17.27 18.58
CA VAL A 28 -5.58 -17.05 17.27
C VAL A 28 -5.98 -18.21 16.35
N PRO A 29 -6.58 -17.93 15.18
CA PRO A 29 -7.00 -18.96 14.24
C PRO A 29 -5.80 -19.53 13.48
N GLY A 30 -5.93 -20.79 13.06
CA GLY A 30 -4.88 -21.55 12.38
C GLY A 30 -4.29 -22.66 13.25
N VAL A 31 -3.32 -23.39 12.70
CA VAL A 31 -2.53 -24.38 13.43
C VAL A 31 -1.10 -23.85 13.49
N ALA A 32 -0.46 -23.98 14.65
CA ALA A 32 0.93 -23.55 14.78
C ALA A 32 1.88 -24.64 14.27
N GLU A 33 2.66 -24.32 13.26
CA GLU A 33 3.70 -25.17 12.71
C GLU A 33 5.07 -24.45 12.73
N GLU A 34 6.15 -25.22 12.62
CA GLU A 34 7.48 -24.65 12.56
C GLU A 34 7.76 -24.15 11.15
N GLY A 35 8.11 -22.87 11.03
CA GLY A 35 8.49 -22.27 9.75
C GLY A 35 7.41 -21.43 9.08
N ASP A 36 6.20 -21.29 9.66
CA ASP A 36 5.08 -20.54 9.07
C ASP A 36 5.35 -19.03 8.91
N ARG A 37 6.41 -18.55 9.56
CA ARG A 37 6.80 -17.13 9.59
C ARG A 37 5.67 -16.22 10.10
N PHE A 38 4.82 -16.70 11.02
CA PHE A 38 3.89 -15.81 11.72
C PHE A 38 4.59 -14.59 12.31
N GLY A 39 4.04 -13.40 12.06
CA GLY A 39 4.64 -12.12 12.43
C GLY A 39 5.63 -11.56 11.40
N GLU A 40 5.76 -12.17 10.22
CA GLU A 40 6.58 -11.61 9.13
C GLU A 40 6.11 -10.21 8.74
N ASN A 41 4.78 -10.04 8.67
CA ASN A 41 4.12 -8.76 8.53
C ASN A 41 3.10 -8.57 9.64
N ALA A 42 2.97 -7.34 10.13
CA ALA A 42 1.96 -6.96 11.11
C ALA A 42 1.45 -5.54 10.84
N THR A 43 0.14 -5.38 10.84
CA THR A 43 -0.54 -4.09 10.84
C THR A 43 -1.73 -4.14 11.80
N SER A 44 -2.47 -3.05 11.93
CA SER A 44 -3.61 -2.97 12.84
C SER A 44 -4.64 -1.97 12.35
N GLY A 45 -5.90 -2.19 12.71
CA GLY A 45 -7.01 -1.29 12.46
C GLY A 45 -8.28 -1.87 13.07
N ASP A 46 -9.32 -1.05 13.23
CA ASP A 46 -10.63 -1.52 13.68
C ASP A 46 -11.35 -2.18 12.49
N VAL A 47 -11.11 -3.49 12.31
CA VAL A 47 -11.58 -4.27 11.17
C VAL A 47 -13.04 -4.63 11.38
N ASN A 48 -13.42 -5.00 12.60
CA ASN A 48 -14.79 -5.41 12.91
C ASN A 48 -15.72 -4.26 13.32
N HIS A 49 -15.22 -3.01 13.32
CA HIS A 49 -15.94 -1.78 13.68
C HIS A 49 -16.50 -1.78 15.12
N ASP A 50 -15.80 -2.42 16.06
CA ASP A 50 -16.19 -2.47 17.47
C ASP A 50 -15.60 -1.34 18.33
N GLY A 51 -14.81 -0.45 17.72
CA GLY A 51 -14.14 0.67 18.36
C GLY A 51 -12.78 0.32 18.97
N TYR A 52 -12.29 -0.91 18.80
CA TYR A 52 -10.96 -1.33 19.22
C TYR A 52 -10.14 -1.73 17.99
N ALA A 53 -8.86 -1.31 17.95
CA ALA A 53 -7.98 -1.79 16.90
C ALA A 53 -7.72 -3.29 17.05
N ASP A 54 -7.93 -4.00 15.95
CA ASP A 54 -7.60 -5.41 15.74
C ASP A 54 -6.15 -5.56 15.25
N LEU A 55 -5.58 -6.73 15.49
CA LEU A 55 -4.24 -7.07 15.02
C LEU A 55 -4.33 -7.93 13.76
N ILE A 56 -3.63 -7.52 12.70
CA ILE A 56 -3.57 -8.23 11.41
C ILE A 56 -2.14 -8.76 11.24
N VAL A 57 -1.97 -10.08 11.17
CA VAL A 57 -0.65 -10.74 11.17
C VAL A 57 -0.52 -11.74 10.05
N GLY A 58 0.55 -11.63 9.27
CA GLY A 58 0.90 -12.56 8.20
C GLY A 58 1.69 -13.77 8.70
N ALA A 59 1.40 -14.93 8.09
CA ALA A 59 2.17 -16.16 8.16
C ALA A 59 2.35 -16.71 6.72
N PRO A 60 3.20 -16.07 5.89
CA PRO A 60 3.29 -16.37 4.46
C PRO A 60 3.81 -17.77 4.15
N SER A 61 4.36 -18.49 5.12
CA SER A 61 4.82 -19.87 4.93
C SER A 61 3.92 -20.93 5.55
N GLU A 62 2.76 -20.52 6.11
CA GLU A 62 1.74 -21.42 6.66
C GLU A 62 1.31 -22.48 5.66
N LYS A 63 1.24 -23.74 6.07
CA LYS A 63 0.70 -24.83 5.26
C LYS A 63 -0.79 -24.99 5.46
N VAL A 64 -1.58 -24.59 4.46
CA VAL A 64 -3.04 -24.71 4.51
C VAL A 64 -3.48 -25.90 3.67
N GLY A 65 -4.09 -26.91 4.31
CA GLY A 65 -4.52 -28.15 3.64
C GLY A 65 -5.38 -27.91 2.40
N GLY A 66 -4.89 -28.34 1.23
CA GLY A 66 -5.59 -28.20 -0.05
C GLY A 66 -5.59 -26.79 -0.65
N LYS A 67 -4.80 -25.86 -0.11
CA LYS A 67 -4.62 -24.49 -0.58
C LYS A 67 -3.12 -24.18 -0.73
N PRO A 68 -2.74 -23.09 -1.43
CA PRO A 68 -1.36 -22.62 -1.43
C PRO A 68 -0.87 -22.21 -0.04
N ASP A 69 0.44 -22.12 0.09
CA ASP A 69 1.08 -21.66 1.32
C ASP A 69 0.76 -20.18 1.59
N GLY A 70 0.54 -19.86 2.86
CA GLY A 70 0.33 -18.51 3.34
C GLY A 70 -1.05 -18.30 3.95
N SER A 71 -1.06 -17.57 5.07
CA SER A 71 -2.28 -17.13 5.73
C SER A 71 -2.11 -15.74 6.35
N LEU A 72 -3.24 -15.11 6.66
CA LEU A 72 -3.33 -13.87 7.41
C LEU A 72 -4.31 -14.06 8.57
N SER A 73 -3.84 -13.93 9.80
CA SER A 73 -4.67 -13.96 11.00
C SER A 73 -5.11 -12.54 11.37
N ILE A 74 -6.40 -12.35 11.60
CA ILE A 74 -6.95 -11.13 12.20
C ILE A 74 -7.42 -11.49 13.60
N VAL A 75 -6.86 -10.85 14.62
CA VAL A 75 -7.13 -11.12 16.04
C VAL A 75 -7.86 -9.91 16.62
N TRP A 76 -9.04 -10.16 17.17
CA TRP A 76 -9.95 -9.11 17.62
C TRP A 76 -9.42 -8.37 18.84
N GLY A 77 -9.42 -7.04 18.74
CA GLY A 77 -9.25 -6.10 19.83
C GLY A 77 -10.40 -6.17 20.82
N GLY A 78 -10.26 -5.40 21.90
CA GLY A 78 -11.34 -5.29 22.88
C GLY A 78 -10.89 -4.64 24.17
N ALA A 79 -11.85 -4.37 25.06
CA ALA A 79 -11.60 -3.80 26.38
C ALA A 79 -10.60 -4.60 27.24
N LYS A 80 -10.49 -5.91 26.98
CA LYS A 80 -9.56 -6.83 27.66
C LYS A 80 -8.32 -7.16 26.82
N GLY A 81 -8.11 -6.46 25.70
CA GLY A 81 -7.07 -6.75 24.73
C GLY A 81 -7.45 -7.88 23.78
N LEU A 82 -6.43 -8.58 23.27
CA LEU A 82 -6.52 -9.54 22.17
C LEU A 82 -6.98 -10.94 22.66
N THR A 83 -8.18 -11.01 23.23
CA THR A 83 -8.71 -12.23 23.88
C THR A 83 -9.98 -12.79 23.24
N SER A 84 -10.59 -12.06 22.31
CA SER A 84 -11.94 -12.35 21.80
C SER A 84 -11.96 -13.30 20.60
N GLY A 85 -10.80 -13.83 20.21
CA GLY A 85 -10.65 -14.70 19.05
C GLY A 85 -10.22 -13.94 17.79
N GLY A 86 -10.55 -14.49 16.62
CA GLY A 86 -10.13 -13.94 15.35
C GLY A 86 -10.67 -14.74 14.15
N ILE A 87 -10.28 -14.33 12.94
CA ILE A 87 -10.47 -15.09 11.69
C ILE A 87 -9.14 -15.26 10.95
N ALA A 88 -9.06 -16.28 10.11
CA ALA A 88 -7.94 -16.49 9.20
C ALA A 88 -8.39 -16.34 7.75
N LEU A 89 -7.64 -15.57 6.98
CA LEU A 89 -7.76 -15.48 5.53
C LEU A 89 -6.64 -16.31 4.88
N ASN A 90 -6.95 -16.91 3.74
CA ASN A 90 -6.02 -17.72 2.96
C ASN A 90 -6.01 -17.22 1.51
N ALA A 91 -5.00 -17.64 0.76
CA ALA A 91 -4.87 -17.46 -0.68
C ALA A 91 -6.21 -17.64 -1.44
N PRO A 92 -6.62 -16.66 -2.27
CA PRO A 92 -7.87 -16.74 -3.05
C PRO A 92 -7.85 -17.79 -4.15
N THR A 93 -6.71 -17.96 -4.82
CA THR A 93 -6.53 -18.94 -5.91
C THR A 93 -5.48 -19.99 -5.55
N ALA A 94 -5.30 -21.00 -6.42
CA ALA A 94 -4.31 -22.07 -6.25
C ALA A 94 -2.87 -21.67 -6.64
N GLU A 95 -2.68 -20.50 -7.23
CA GLU A 95 -1.37 -20.01 -7.70
C GLU A 95 -0.73 -19.03 -6.70
N ASP A 96 -1.51 -18.55 -5.74
CA ASP A 96 -1.19 -17.51 -4.77
C ASP A 96 -0.43 -18.03 -3.55
N ARG A 97 0.85 -18.33 -3.72
CA ARG A 97 1.73 -18.62 -2.57
C ARG A 97 2.14 -17.34 -1.85
N ASN A 98 2.63 -17.50 -0.62
CA ASN A 98 3.11 -16.42 0.23
C ASN A 98 2.02 -15.41 0.64
N PHE A 99 0.76 -15.85 0.71
CA PHE A 99 -0.34 -14.99 1.15
C PHE A 99 -0.08 -14.45 2.56
N GLY A 100 -0.18 -13.13 2.74
CA GLY A 100 0.13 -12.46 4.01
C GLY A 100 1.58 -11.99 4.14
N GLU A 101 2.36 -12.00 3.05
CA GLU A 101 3.74 -11.49 3.04
C GLU A 101 3.83 -9.99 3.33
N GLY A 102 2.82 -9.24 2.91
CA GLY A 102 2.62 -7.83 3.25
C GLY A 102 1.13 -7.52 3.36
N ALA A 103 0.78 -6.53 4.17
CA ALA A 103 -0.61 -6.09 4.29
C ALA A 103 -0.69 -4.64 4.76
N SER A 104 -1.68 -3.92 4.27
CA SER A 104 -2.08 -2.58 4.70
C SER A 104 -3.59 -2.55 4.93
N PHE A 105 -4.02 -1.69 5.85
CA PHE A 105 -5.44 -1.50 6.16
C PHE A 105 -5.73 -0.01 6.17
N SER A 106 -6.44 0.48 5.15
CA SER A 106 -6.68 1.91 4.93
C SER A 106 -7.89 2.13 4.02
N ASP A 107 -8.52 3.29 4.17
CA ASP A 107 -9.66 3.72 3.34
C ASP A 107 -9.16 4.12 1.95
N LEU A 108 -9.20 3.21 0.96
CA LEU A 108 -8.72 3.52 -0.39
C LEU A 108 -9.84 4.05 -1.29
N ASP A 109 -11.10 3.75 -1.02
CA ASP A 109 -12.22 4.23 -1.83
C ASP A 109 -12.89 5.49 -1.29
N GLY A 110 -12.53 5.95 -0.10
CA GLY A 110 -13.00 7.20 0.51
C GLY A 110 -14.39 7.11 1.08
N ASP A 111 -14.92 5.90 1.31
CA ASP A 111 -16.24 5.70 1.89
C ASP A 111 -16.25 5.82 3.43
N GLY A 112 -15.07 6.01 4.04
CA GLY A 112 -14.88 6.12 5.48
C GLY A 112 -14.69 4.78 6.19
N THR A 113 -14.75 3.67 5.46
CA THR A 113 -14.37 2.34 5.92
C THR A 113 -12.97 2.03 5.41
N ALA A 114 -12.14 1.42 6.24
CA ALA A 114 -10.83 0.97 5.79
C ALA A 114 -10.96 -0.43 5.18
N GLN A 115 -10.12 -0.68 4.19
CA GLN A 115 -10.10 -1.92 3.46
C GLN A 115 -8.73 -2.57 3.54
N LEU A 116 -8.71 -3.89 3.32
CA LEU A 116 -7.53 -4.71 3.52
C LEU A 116 -6.86 -5.03 2.19
N GLN A 117 -5.59 -4.65 2.07
CA GLN A 117 -4.71 -5.12 1.00
C GLN A 117 -3.82 -6.24 1.53
N VAL A 118 -3.64 -7.31 0.74
CA VAL A 118 -2.78 -8.45 1.11
C VAL A 118 -1.89 -8.83 -0.07
N VAL A 119 -0.58 -8.81 0.15
CA VAL A 119 0.41 -9.31 -0.80
C VAL A 119 0.49 -10.84 -0.70
N SER A 120 0.55 -11.48 -1.87
CA SER A 120 0.71 -12.92 -2.05
C SER A 120 1.71 -13.23 -3.16
N GLY A 121 2.99 -13.00 -2.89
CA GLY A 121 4.05 -13.23 -3.87
C GLY A 121 3.97 -12.23 -5.03
N ARG A 122 3.34 -12.61 -6.14
CA ARG A 122 3.23 -11.75 -7.34
C ARG A 122 1.91 -11.00 -7.43
N HIS A 123 0.97 -11.27 -6.53
CA HIS A 123 -0.36 -10.68 -6.57
C HIS A 123 -0.59 -9.80 -5.34
N LEU A 124 -1.36 -8.73 -5.55
CA LEU A 124 -1.95 -7.94 -4.48
C LEU A 124 -3.46 -8.19 -4.52
N TRP A 125 -4.00 -8.59 -3.38
CA TRP A 125 -5.42 -8.81 -3.17
C TRP A 125 -6.02 -7.65 -2.41
N TRP A 126 -7.21 -7.25 -2.82
CA TRP A 126 -7.99 -6.20 -2.17
C TRP A 126 -9.30 -6.76 -1.64
N TYR A 127 -9.58 -6.53 -0.36
CA TYR A 127 -10.86 -6.86 0.28
C TYR A 127 -11.56 -5.55 0.64
N SER A 128 -12.72 -5.30 0.00
CA SER A 128 -13.52 -4.09 0.26
C SER A 128 -14.15 -4.10 1.65
N GLU A 129 -14.39 -5.27 2.22
CA GLU A 129 -14.93 -5.45 3.55
C GLU A 129 -14.31 -6.67 4.22
N VAL A 130 -13.97 -6.53 5.51
CA VAL A 130 -13.47 -7.60 6.38
C VAL A 130 -14.02 -7.33 7.78
N PRO A 131 -14.51 -8.31 8.55
CA PRO A 131 -14.66 -9.73 8.20
C PRO A 131 -15.68 -9.92 7.07
N PRO A 132 -15.56 -11.00 6.27
CA PRO A 132 -16.48 -11.25 5.18
C PRO A 132 -17.94 -11.30 5.63
N LYS A 133 -18.84 -10.51 5.01
CA LYS A 133 -20.29 -10.57 5.26
C LYS A 133 -20.97 -11.74 4.55
N GLY A 134 -20.32 -12.32 3.53
CA GLY A 134 -20.85 -13.43 2.74
C GLY A 134 -21.90 -13.02 1.71
N ASP A 135 -22.01 -11.72 1.40
CA ASP A 135 -22.87 -11.16 0.35
C ASP A 135 -22.12 -10.96 -0.99
N GLY A 136 -20.83 -11.30 -1.01
CA GLY A 136 -19.96 -11.21 -2.19
C GLY A 136 -19.19 -9.90 -2.30
N SER A 137 -19.37 -8.93 -1.39
CA SER A 137 -18.48 -7.76 -1.30
C SER A 137 -17.04 -8.18 -0.97
N ASP A 138 -16.89 -9.25 -0.21
CA ASP A 138 -15.61 -9.77 0.30
C ASP A 138 -14.79 -10.59 -0.72
N VAL A 139 -15.23 -10.66 -1.99
CA VAL A 139 -14.47 -11.35 -3.04
C VAL A 139 -13.22 -10.53 -3.31
N PRO A 140 -12.02 -11.08 -3.07
CA PRO A 140 -10.81 -10.32 -3.28
C PRO A 140 -10.63 -10.08 -4.78
N LEU A 141 -10.46 -8.81 -5.15
CA LEU A 141 -10.19 -8.44 -6.54
C LEU A 141 -8.67 -8.48 -6.75
N PRO A 142 -8.18 -9.16 -7.81
CA PRO A 142 -6.78 -8.99 -8.21
C PRO A 142 -6.60 -7.57 -8.73
N LEU A 143 -5.39 -7.02 -8.59
CA LEU A 143 -4.98 -5.93 -9.49
C LEU A 143 -5.09 -6.42 -10.94
N GLU A 144 -5.49 -5.56 -11.86
CA GLU A 144 -5.55 -5.93 -13.28
C GLU A 144 -4.18 -6.50 -13.74
N ASP A 145 -4.21 -7.67 -14.38
CA ASP A 145 -3.03 -8.51 -14.71
C ASP A 145 -1.96 -7.77 -15.53
N ASP A 146 -2.30 -6.65 -16.18
CA ASP A 146 -1.41 -5.91 -17.07
C ASP A 146 -0.49 -4.91 -16.35
N PHE A 147 -0.68 -4.65 -15.04
CA PHE A 147 0.09 -3.63 -14.34
C PHE A 147 1.44 -4.14 -13.78
N LEU A 148 1.45 -5.31 -13.15
CA LEU A 148 2.67 -5.87 -12.58
C LEU A 148 3.43 -6.62 -13.68
N PRO A 149 4.66 -6.22 -14.01
CA PRO A 149 5.51 -7.00 -14.89
C PRO A 149 5.61 -8.44 -14.38
N GLU A 150 5.58 -9.41 -15.29
CA GLU A 150 5.49 -10.85 -14.98
C GLU A 150 6.62 -11.36 -14.06
N ASP A 151 7.74 -10.64 -14.07
CA ASP A 151 8.96 -10.86 -13.29
C ASP A 151 8.97 -10.13 -11.94
N VAL A 152 7.92 -9.41 -11.54
CA VAL A 152 7.81 -8.79 -10.21
C VAL A 152 7.37 -9.79 -9.15
N ARG A 153 8.08 -9.77 -8.02
CA ARG A 153 7.65 -10.33 -6.75
C ARG A 153 7.50 -9.19 -5.75
N LEU A 154 6.32 -9.04 -5.17
CA LEU A 154 6.07 -8.04 -4.15
C LEU A 154 6.55 -8.52 -2.78
N ASP A 155 7.19 -7.63 -2.05
CA ASP A 155 7.58 -7.81 -0.65
C ASP A 155 6.56 -7.18 0.30
N GLY A 156 5.85 -6.14 -0.14
CA GLY A 156 4.85 -5.51 0.70
C GLY A 156 4.12 -4.35 0.05
N VAL A 157 3.27 -3.73 0.87
CA VAL A 157 2.41 -2.62 0.53
C VAL A 157 2.36 -1.65 1.72
N ALA A 158 2.26 -0.35 1.44
CA ALA A 158 1.99 0.65 2.46
C ALA A 158 1.00 1.69 1.91
N ALA A 159 0.09 2.16 2.75
CA ALA A 159 -0.86 3.19 2.39
C ALA A 159 -0.41 4.57 2.89
N GLY A 160 -0.91 5.60 2.25
CA GLY A 160 -0.60 6.99 2.57
C GLY A 160 -1.35 7.95 1.68
N HIS A 161 -1.28 9.24 2.00
CA HIS A 161 -1.89 10.28 1.21
C HIS A 161 -0.82 11.04 0.42
N PHE A 162 -0.31 10.47 -0.68
CA PHE A 162 0.95 10.90 -1.31
C PHE A 162 0.85 12.17 -2.19
N SER A 163 -0.32 12.80 -2.32
CA SER A 163 -0.45 14.08 -3.05
C SER A 163 -0.98 15.20 -2.17
N ALA A 164 -0.27 16.32 -2.11
CA ALA A 164 -0.74 17.54 -1.43
C ALA A 164 -2.05 18.04 -2.06
N GLY A 165 -3.08 18.26 -1.23
CA GLY A 165 -4.38 18.79 -1.64
C GLY A 165 -5.56 17.82 -1.54
N GLY A 166 -5.31 16.58 -1.11
CA GLY A 166 -6.34 15.56 -1.25
C GLY A 166 -6.38 15.05 -2.70
N SER A 167 -6.84 13.83 -2.91
CA SER A 167 -7.73 13.62 -4.06
C SER A 167 -9.05 14.44 -3.91
N GLY A 168 -9.21 15.18 -2.80
CA GLY A 168 -10.36 15.99 -2.42
C GLY A 168 -11.50 15.16 -1.83
N ASN A 169 -11.31 13.85 -1.76
CA ASN A 169 -12.33 12.83 -1.49
C ASN A 169 -12.04 11.97 -0.24
N GLY A 170 -10.89 12.14 0.43
CA GLY A 170 -10.56 11.42 1.68
C GLY A 170 -9.84 10.08 1.49
N ASN A 171 -9.63 9.65 0.25
CA ASN A 171 -9.03 8.36 -0.09
C ASN A 171 -7.54 8.31 0.21
N SER A 172 -7.08 7.15 0.66
CA SER A 172 -5.67 6.80 0.75
C SER A 172 -5.19 6.27 -0.60
N ASP A 173 -4.00 6.70 -0.98
CA ASP A 173 -3.18 6.07 -2.00
C ASP A 173 -2.39 4.92 -1.38
N TYR A 174 -1.65 4.18 -2.20
CA TYR A 174 -0.76 3.13 -1.71
C TYR A 174 0.47 2.96 -2.58
N VAL A 175 1.51 2.40 -1.99
CA VAL A 175 2.74 2.01 -2.64
C VAL A 175 2.90 0.49 -2.53
N VAL A 176 3.24 -0.17 -3.62
CA VAL A 176 3.74 -1.55 -3.58
C VAL A 176 5.23 -1.54 -3.83
N TYR A 177 5.93 -2.46 -3.20
CA TYR A 177 7.37 -2.60 -3.35
C TYR A 177 7.78 -4.06 -3.36
N GLY A 178 8.90 -4.35 -3.99
CA GLY A 178 9.48 -5.67 -4.02
C GLY A 178 10.65 -5.76 -4.99
N GLU A 179 10.79 -6.92 -5.61
CA GLU A 179 11.95 -7.30 -6.40
C GLU A 179 11.53 -7.58 -7.85
N ARG A 180 12.37 -7.13 -8.78
CA ARG A 180 12.32 -7.56 -10.17
C ARG A 180 13.16 -8.79 -10.36
N GLY A 181 12.64 -9.78 -11.07
CA GLY A 181 13.47 -10.75 -11.75
C GLY A 181 14.21 -10.08 -12.91
N LYS A 182 15.36 -10.62 -13.30
CA LYS A 182 15.94 -10.27 -14.60
C LYS A 182 15.14 -10.93 -15.72
N ALA A 183 15.03 -10.24 -16.86
CA ALA A 183 14.40 -10.77 -18.07
C ALA A 183 15.03 -12.09 -18.59
N ASP A 184 16.27 -12.39 -18.21
CA ASP A 184 16.97 -13.64 -18.56
C ASP A 184 16.83 -14.73 -17.49
N GLY A 185 16.08 -14.49 -16.41
CA GLY A 185 15.90 -15.41 -15.28
C GLY A 185 17.15 -15.60 -14.40
N SER A 186 18.23 -14.84 -14.61
CA SER A 186 19.52 -15.06 -13.94
C SER A 186 19.65 -14.50 -12.52
N GLY A 187 18.54 -14.01 -11.93
CA GLY A 187 18.48 -13.53 -10.55
C GLY A 187 17.78 -12.18 -10.42
N ASP A 188 18.16 -11.44 -9.39
CA ASP A 188 17.58 -10.15 -9.00
C ASP A 188 17.94 -9.04 -10.02
N GLY A 189 16.91 -8.47 -10.61
CA GLY A 189 16.94 -7.38 -11.59
C GLY A 189 16.94 -5.99 -10.95
N GLY A 190 16.82 -5.89 -9.62
CA GLY A 190 16.69 -4.65 -8.87
C GLY A 190 15.33 -4.54 -8.18
N ASP A 191 15.02 -3.37 -7.64
CA ASP A 191 13.74 -3.14 -7.01
C ASP A 191 12.60 -2.85 -8.00
N TYR A 192 11.40 -3.15 -7.55
CA TYR A 192 10.16 -2.61 -8.10
C TYR A 192 9.51 -1.73 -7.04
N LEU A 193 9.15 -0.52 -7.41
CA LEU A 193 8.46 0.44 -6.54
C LEU A 193 7.45 1.22 -7.37
N ALA A 194 6.18 1.16 -6.99
CA ALA A 194 5.13 1.88 -7.70
C ALA A 194 4.08 2.43 -6.72
N THR A 195 3.63 3.65 -6.98
CA THR A 195 2.53 4.30 -6.26
C THR A 195 1.25 4.19 -7.05
N PHE A 196 0.13 4.08 -6.38
CA PHE A 196 -1.20 3.93 -6.95
C PHE A 196 -2.19 4.84 -6.26
N ARG A 197 -3.21 5.23 -7.01
CA ARG A 197 -4.33 5.99 -6.47
C ARG A 197 -5.43 5.07 -5.97
N GLY A 198 -5.89 5.34 -4.76
CA GLY A 198 -7.14 4.77 -4.24
C GLY A 198 -8.33 5.60 -4.69
N ARG A 199 -9.34 4.95 -5.31
CA ARG A 199 -10.60 5.58 -5.77
C ARG A 199 -11.75 4.57 -5.81
N PRO A 200 -13.01 4.99 -5.63
CA PRO A 200 -14.16 4.11 -5.83
C PRO A 200 -14.13 3.46 -7.21
N GLY A 201 -14.18 2.13 -7.24
CA GLY A 201 -14.31 1.34 -8.47
C GLY A 201 -13.07 1.28 -9.37
N ASP A 202 -11.94 1.89 -8.97
CA ASP A 202 -10.74 1.97 -9.81
C ASP A 202 -9.43 1.93 -9.01
N THR A 203 -9.45 1.23 -7.87
CA THR A 203 -8.30 1.05 -6.99
C THR A 203 -7.18 0.31 -7.73
N GLY A 204 -6.18 1.04 -8.22
CA GLY A 204 -5.00 0.48 -8.87
C GLY A 204 -4.80 0.81 -10.36
N TYR A 205 -5.76 1.46 -11.02
CA TYR A 205 -5.61 1.81 -12.44
C TYR A 205 -4.64 2.96 -12.67
N TYR A 206 -4.74 4.03 -11.88
CA TYR A 206 -3.81 5.15 -11.93
C TYR A 206 -2.59 4.87 -11.05
N HIS A 207 -1.44 4.73 -11.69
CA HIS A 207 -0.19 4.43 -11.02
C HIS A 207 0.99 5.19 -11.63
N ASP A 208 2.05 5.32 -10.85
CA ASP A 208 3.35 5.83 -11.26
C ASP A 208 4.42 4.85 -10.79
N VAL A 209 5.22 4.33 -11.73
CA VAL A 209 6.38 3.48 -11.40
C VAL A 209 7.55 4.37 -11.03
N LEU A 210 7.99 4.26 -9.77
CA LEU A 210 9.09 5.05 -9.20
C LEU A 210 10.44 4.36 -9.40
N SER A 211 10.47 3.02 -9.36
CA SER A 211 11.64 2.22 -9.69
C SER A 211 11.25 0.92 -10.39
N ASP A 212 12.03 0.58 -11.41
CA ASP A 212 11.94 -0.65 -12.19
C ASP A 212 13.36 -1.12 -12.52
N GLY A 213 13.86 -2.07 -11.74
CA GLY A 213 15.20 -2.62 -11.89
C GLY A 213 16.31 -1.67 -11.42
N GLY A 214 16.05 -0.91 -10.35
CA GLY A 214 17.00 0.01 -9.75
C GLY A 214 18.24 -0.67 -9.16
N ALA A 215 19.29 0.12 -8.87
CA ALA A 215 20.57 -0.41 -8.36
C ALA A 215 20.52 -0.93 -6.90
N GLY A 216 19.37 -0.82 -6.23
CA GLY A 216 19.12 -1.32 -4.88
C GLY A 216 17.89 -2.23 -4.85
N THR A 217 17.70 -2.95 -3.74
CA THR A 217 16.47 -3.73 -3.47
C THR A 217 15.69 -3.02 -2.37
N THR A 218 14.67 -2.25 -2.72
CA THR A 218 13.72 -1.68 -1.76
C THR A 218 12.94 -2.83 -1.13
N ARG A 219 13.37 -3.24 0.07
CA ARG A 219 12.75 -4.35 0.81
C ARG A 219 11.84 -3.89 1.93
N ARG A 220 11.84 -2.59 2.24
CA ARG A 220 11.06 -1.97 3.31
C ARG A 220 10.71 -0.54 2.91
N VAL A 221 9.54 -0.10 3.33
CA VAL A 221 9.10 1.28 3.19
C VAL A 221 8.53 1.78 4.52
N ALA A 222 8.59 3.09 4.72
CA ALA A 222 7.87 3.79 5.77
C ALA A 222 7.20 5.02 5.18
N THR A 223 6.08 5.44 5.77
CA THR A 223 5.31 6.58 5.31
C THR A 223 5.08 7.57 6.45
N GLY A 224 4.98 8.85 6.11
CA GLY A 224 4.66 9.91 7.06
C GLY A 224 4.89 11.29 6.45
N ASP A 225 4.25 12.31 6.99
CA ASP A 225 4.46 13.70 6.57
C ASP A 225 5.68 14.29 7.31
N ILE A 226 6.85 14.18 6.68
CA ILE A 226 8.15 14.54 7.26
C ILE A 226 8.37 16.05 7.16
N ASP A 227 7.93 16.69 6.08
CA ASP A 227 8.15 18.10 5.81
C ASP A 227 6.95 19.03 6.15
N LYS A 228 5.82 18.45 6.52
CA LYS A 228 4.57 19.12 6.94
C LYS A 228 3.87 19.87 5.83
N ASP A 229 3.99 19.42 4.58
CA ASP A 229 3.25 19.99 3.46
C ASP A 229 1.82 19.43 3.33
N GLY A 230 1.46 18.44 4.16
CA GLY A 230 0.16 17.79 4.19
C GLY A 230 0.03 16.63 3.19
N ALA A 231 1.08 16.31 2.45
CA ALA A 231 1.24 15.03 1.76
C ALA A 231 1.98 14.04 2.66
N THR A 232 1.71 12.77 2.46
CA THR A 232 2.51 11.70 3.02
C THR A 232 3.78 11.56 2.21
N ASP A 233 4.93 11.55 2.86
CA ASP A 233 6.21 11.22 2.26
C ASP A 233 6.46 9.71 2.29
N LEU A 234 7.23 9.24 1.32
CA LEU A 234 7.69 7.86 1.22
C LEU A 234 9.18 7.76 1.54
N VAL A 235 9.53 6.92 2.50
CA VAL A 235 10.91 6.55 2.84
C VAL A 235 11.15 5.11 2.41
N THR A 236 12.21 4.87 1.63
CA THR A 236 12.61 3.54 1.19
C THR A 236 13.85 3.06 1.92
N GLY A 237 13.86 1.77 2.27
CA GLY A 237 15.01 1.08 2.84
C GLY A 237 15.62 0.11 1.82
N GLU A 238 16.82 0.43 1.34
CA GLU A 238 17.57 -0.45 0.44
C GLU A 238 18.31 -1.54 1.23
N SER A 239 18.09 -2.80 0.89
CA SER A 239 18.95 -3.88 1.35
C SER A 239 20.13 -4.03 0.39
N THR A 240 21.36 -4.01 0.88
CA THR A 240 22.55 -3.85 0.04
C THR A 240 22.87 -5.09 -0.79
N GLY A 241 22.85 -4.95 -2.12
CA GLY A 241 23.69 -5.69 -3.06
C GLY A 241 24.75 -4.75 -3.66
N ARG A 242 25.79 -4.41 -2.89
CA ARG A 242 26.74 -3.29 -3.10
C ARG A 242 26.12 -1.90 -2.95
N ALA A 243 26.39 -1.27 -1.81
CA ALA A 243 26.56 0.18 -1.83
C ALA A 243 27.65 0.50 -2.87
N ARG A 244 27.26 0.99 -4.05
CA ARG A 244 28.23 1.72 -4.88
C ARG A 244 28.59 2.95 -4.07
N SER A 245 29.79 2.96 -3.50
CA SER A 245 30.43 4.24 -3.15
C SER A 245 30.25 5.15 -4.37
N PRO A 246 29.78 6.41 -4.21
CA PRO A 246 29.65 7.32 -5.33
C PRO A 246 31.02 7.43 -5.99
N SER A 247 31.21 6.72 -7.10
CA SER A 247 32.46 6.79 -7.84
C SER A 247 32.46 8.14 -8.55
N GLY A 248 33.04 9.14 -7.88
CA GLY A 248 33.44 10.41 -8.49
C GLY A 248 32.46 11.58 -8.40
N GLY A 249 31.36 11.48 -7.64
CA GLY A 249 30.52 12.63 -7.32
C GLY A 249 30.48 12.81 -5.81
N ALA A 250 30.78 14.02 -5.31
CA ALA A 250 30.66 14.31 -3.89
C ALA A 250 29.29 13.84 -3.36
N PRO A 251 29.21 13.24 -2.16
CA PRO A 251 27.92 12.92 -1.57
C PRO A 251 27.09 14.21 -1.56
N ARG A 252 25.87 14.16 -2.12
CA ARG A 252 24.90 15.23 -1.91
C ARG A 252 24.54 15.21 -0.43
N THR A 253 25.31 15.95 0.36
CA THR A 253 24.97 16.27 1.74
C THR A 253 23.61 16.95 1.74
N ALA A 254 22.76 16.52 2.66
CA ALA A 254 21.44 17.10 2.90
C ALA A 254 21.49 18.63 2.98
N TRP A 255 20.38 19.24 2.53
CA TRP A 255 20.05 20.66 2.52
C TRP A 255 20.80 21.60 1.58
N GLU A 256 20.23 21.78 0.39
CA GLU A 256 19.89 23.13 -0.09
C GLU A 256 18.36 23.23 -0.11
N PRO A 257 17.73 24.23 0.55
CA PRO A 257 16.30 24.43 0.40
C PRO A 257 16.02 24.70 -1.08
N ALA A 258 15.07 23.97 -1.67
CA ALA A 258 14.60 24.26 -3.01
C ALA A 258 14.24 25.74 -3.07
N GLY A 259 14.99 26.51 -3.86
CA GLY A 259 14.74 27.92 -4.04
C GLY A 259 13.28 28.09 -4.44
N SER A 260 12.55 28.95 -3.73
CA SER A 260 11.20 29.33 -4.08
C SER A 260 11.14 29.62 -5.58
N PRO A 261 10.16 29.09 -6.35
CA PRO A 261 10.09 29.41 -7.76
C PRO A 261 9.87 30.91 -7.89
N SER A 262 10.94 31.60 -8.29
CA SER A 262 10.91 33.02 -8.63
C SER A 262 9.92 33.20 -9.77
N ALA A 263 8.77 33.78 -9.45
CA ALA A 263 7.81 34.27 -10.43
C ALA A 263 8.49 35.37 -11.25
N THR A 264 9.07 35.01 -12.39
CA THR A 264 9.56 35.99 -13.37
C THR A 264 9.30 35.56 -14.80
N ALA A 265 8.50 36.40 -15.46
CA ALA A 265 8.41 36.66 -16.89
C ALA A 265 7.74 35.61 -17.81
N ARG A 266 6.42 35.75 -17.91
CA ARG A 266 5.62 35.37 -19.09
C ARG A 266 6.21 36.06 -20.34
N PRO A 267 6.59 35.34 -21.42
CA PRO A 267 7.01 35.99 -22.65
C PRO A 267 5.79 36.63 -23.34
N THR A 268 5.86 37.94 -23.54
CA THR A 268 4.90 38.71 -24.33
C THR A 268 5.00 38.29 -25.80
N ARG A 269 4.08 37.42 -26.27
CA ARG A 269 3.82 37.29 -27.71
C ARG A 269 3.06 38.53 -28.18
N GLY A 270 3.71 39.31 -29.03
CA GLY A 270 3.13 40.45 -29.71
C GLY A 270 1.90 40.06 -30.54
N SER A 271 0.86 40.88 -30.44
CA SER A 271 -0.32 40.83 -31.29
C SER A 271 0.02 41.29 -32.72
N PRO A 272 -0.55 40.67 -33.77
CA PRO A 272 -0.92 41.38 -34.97
C PRO A 272 -2.39 41.82 -34.88
N ALA A 273 -2.66 43.04 -35.35
CA ALA A 273 -3.97 43.68 -35.40
C ALA A 273 -5.01 42.91 -36.25
N PRO A 274 -6.32 43.10 -36.03
CA PRO A 274 -7.37 42.50 -36.85
C PRO A 274 -7.69 43.36 -38.08
N PRO A 275 -8.04 42.78 -39.24
CA PRO A 275 -8.72 43.53 -40.28
C PRO A 275 -10.21 43.71 -39.94
N ARG A 276 -10.70 44.92 -40.20
CA ARG A 276 -12.09 45.36 -40.01
C ARG A 276 -13.04 44.79 -41.08
N SER A 277 -14.18 44.30 -40.59
CA SER A 277 -15.58 44.42 -41.07
C SER A 277 -15.98 44.04 -42.50
N ALA A 278 -16.96 43.11 -42.60
CA ALA A 278 -18.19 43.30 -43.38
C ALA A 278 -19.34 42.38 -42.88
N THR A 279 -20.32 43.03 -42.23
CA THR A 279 -21.79 42.86 -42.34
C THR A 279 -22.49 41.48 -42.36
N ALA A 280 -23.32 41.30 -41.32
CA ALA A 280 -24.77 41.04 -41.34
C ALA A 280 -25.32 39.68 -41.81
N SER A 281 -25.90 38.91 -40.87
CA SER A 281 -27.35 38.71 -40.70
C SER A 281 -27.63 37.39 -39.94
N ALA A 282 -28.33 37.48 -38.81
CA ALA A 282 -29.06 36.36 -38.22
C ALA A 282 -30.29 36.05 -39.11
N PRO A 283 -30.95 34.87 -39.04
CA PRO A 283 -31.80 34.59 -37.87
C PRO A 283 -32.14 33.10 -37.56
N VAL A 284 -32.85 32.96 -36.42
CA VAL A 284 -33.86 31.95 -36.03
C VAL A 284 -33.44 30.62 -35.39
N CYS A 285 -33.85 30.55 -34.13
CA CYS A 285 -34.10 29.39 -33.27
C CYS A 285 -35.25 28.50 -33.79
N ARG A 286 -35.06 27.17 -33.86
CA ARG A 286 -36.17 26.21 -33.83
C ARG A 286 -35.78 24.94 -33.07
N TRP A 287 -36.62 24.62 -32.09
CA TRP A 287 -36.78 23.30 -31.47
C TRP A 287 -37.54 22.35 -32.41
N ALA A 288 -37.20 21.07 -32.36
CA ALA A 288 -38.02 19.89 -32.69
C ALA A 288 -37.16 18.65 -32.36
N THR A 289 -37.64 17.55 -31.78
CA THR A 289 -38.89 17.11 -31.15
C THR A 289 -38.51 15.88 -30.33
#